data_AF-A0A1Q7FMU4-F1
#
_entry.id   AF-A0A1Q7FMU4-F1
#
_cell.length_a   1.000
_cell.length_b   1.000
_cell.length_c   1.000
_cell.angle_alpha   90.00
_cell.angle_beta   90.00
_cell.angle_gamma   90.00
#
_symmetry.space_group_name_H-M   'P 1'
#
loop_
_entity.id
_entity.type
_entity.pdbx_description
1 polymer ?
#
loop_
_entity_poly.entity_id
_entity_poly.type
_entity_poly.pdbx_seq_one_letter_code
_entity_poly.pdbx_strand_id
1 'polypeptide(L)' 'MSEESGQFWNSGGLPIIVDDVLIGAIGVGGMPPAAEWSDEICAHQAMTTVLGPQPPLAPFLPPRTVPR' A
#
# COMPACT_ATOMS: atom_id res chain seq x y z
N MET A 1 -9.00 -11.96 -25.82
CA MET A 1 -7.98 -11.87 -24.77
C MET A 1 -8.77 -11.67 -23.49
N SER A 2 -8.68 -12.60 -22.55
CA SER A 2 -9.40 -12.47 -21.28
C SER A 2 -8.44 -11.80 -20.31
N GLU A 3 -8.62 -10.51 -20.01
CA GLU A 3 -7.92 -9.87 -18.90
C GLU A 3 -8.40 -10.49 -17.58
N GLU A 4 -7.67 -11.49 -17.09
CA GLU A 4 -7.78 -11.93 -15.70
C GLU A 4 -6.98 -10.93 -14.85
N SER A 5 -7.68 -9.95 -14.28
CA SER A 5 -7.07 -9.05 -13.29
C SER A 5 -6.84 -9.84 -12.00
N GLY A 6 -5.59 -10.24 -11.77
CA GLY A 6 -5.16 -10.78 -10.48
C GLY A 6 -5.36 -9.72 -9.40
N GLN A 7 -6.45 -9.81 -8.65
CA GLN A 7 -6.67 -8.98 -7.47
C GLN A 7 -5.92 -9.60 -6.29
N PHE A 8 -4.98 -8.85 -5.73
CA PHE A 8 -4.22 -9.28 -4.58
C PHE A 8 -4.71 -8.54 -3.34
N TRP A 9 -5.47 -9.24 -2.49
CA TRP A 9 -5.99 -8.69 -1.21
C TRP A 9 -4.91 -8.76 -0.12
N ASN A 10 -3.83 -8.01 -0.36
CA ASN A 10 -2.76 -7.78 0.60
C ASN A 10 -2.45 -6.27 0.68
N SER A 11 -1.82 -5.89 1.79
CA SER A 11 -1.19 -4.58 1.93
C SER A 11 -0.10 -4.38 0.88
N GLY A 12 0.04 -3.15 0.39
CA GLY A 12 1.07 -2.75 -0.59
C GLY A 12 0.54 -1.95 -1.78
N GLY A 13 -0.79 -1.86 -1.94
CA GLY A 13 -1.45 -1.01 -2.93
C GLY A 13 -1.81 0.35 -2.35
N LEU A 14 -1.27 1.44 -2.90
CA LEU A 14 -1.55 2.81 -2.44
C LEU A 14 -1.99 3.72 -3.58
N PRO A 15 -2.90 4.68 -3.34
CA PRO A 15 -3.20 5.74 -4.30
C PRO A 15 -1.99 6.69 -4.44
N ILE A 16 -1.80 7.21 -5.64
CA ILE A 16 -0.84 8.29 -5.90
C ILE A 16 -1.61 9.60 -5.94
N ILE A 17 -1.35 10.50 -4.97
CA ILE A 17 -1.98 11.81 -4.88
C ILE A 17 -0.96 12.90 -5.18
N VAL A 18 -1.29 13.80 -6.10
CA VAL A 18 -0.51 15.01 -6.43
C VAL A 18 -1.49 16.17 -6.60
N ASP A 19 -1.22 17.31 -5.98
CA ASP A 19 -2.08 18.50 -6.00
C ASP A 19 -3.55 18.19 -5.67
N ASP A 20 -3.78 17.35 -4.65
CA ASP A 20 -5.10 16.87 -4.22
C ASP A 20 -5.90 16.07 -5.27
N VAL A 21 -5.23 15.61 -6.34
CA VAL A 21 -5.80 14.78 -7.40
C VAL A 21 -5.26 13.36 -7.33
N LEU A 22 -6.15 12.37 -7.42
CA LEU A 22 -5.78 10.97 -7.64
C LEU A 22 -5.33 10.79 -9.09
N ILE A 23 -4.03 10.56 -9.30
CA ILE A 23 -3.44 10.43 -10.64
C ILE A 23 -3.12 8.98 -11.01
N GLY A 24 -3.19 8.06 -10.06
CA GLY A 24 -2.91 6.64 -10.29
C GLY A 24 -2.81 5.83 -9.01
N ALA A 25 -2.25 4.63 -9.13
CA ALA A 25 -1.98 3.74 -8.01
C ALA A 25 -0.61 3.07 -8.18
N ILE A 26 0.03 2.76 -7.06
CA ILE A 26 1.25 1.95 -7.00
C ILE A 26 0.96 0.65 -6.26
N GLY A 27 1.57 -0.45 -6.72
CA GLY A 27 1.57 -1.72 -6.02
C GLY A 27 3.01 -2.14 -5.74
N VAL A 28 3.32 -2.41 -4.46
CA VAL A 28 4.59 -2.98 -4.02
C VAL A 28 4.30 -4.34 -3.38
N GLY A 29 5.18 -5.30 -3.64
CA GLY A 29 5.03 -6.66 -3.15
C GLY A 29 6.38 -7.30 -2.87
N GLY A 30 6.45 -8.04 -1.77
CA GLY A 30 7.62 -8.84 -1.42
C GLY A 30 7.91 -8.90 0.07
N MET A 31 7.28 -8.04 0.87
CA MET A 31 7.47 -7.98 2.32
C MET A 31 6.24 -8.45 3.09
N PRO A 32 6.41 -9.21 4.19
CA PRO A 32 5.31 -9.50 5.09
C PRO A 32 4.81 -8.22 5.78
N PRO A 33 3.53 -8.15 6.17
CA PRO A 33 2.99 -6.99 6.88
C PRO A 33 3.56 -6.93 8.31
N ALA A 34 4.19 -5.82 8.68
CA ALA A 34 4.64 -5.51 10.04
C ALA A 34 4.47 -4.02 10.35
N ALA A 35 4.53 -3.67 11.64
CA ALA A 35 4.32 -2.29 12.10
C ALA A 35 5.52 -1.38 11.79
N GLU A 36 6.73 -1.93 11.82
CA GLU A 36 7.99 -1.19 11.63
C GLU A 36 8.34 -1.02 10.14
N TRP A 37 8.06 -2.05 9.32
CA TRP A 37 8.35 -2.05 7.90
C TRP A 37 7.40 -2.98 7.13
N SER A 38 6.92 -2.53 5.97
CA SER A 38 6.02 -3.29 5.09
C SER A 38 6.08 -2.74 3.66
N ASP A 39 5.42 -3.41 2.71
CA ASP A 39 5.28 -2.93 1.34
C ASP A 39 4.59 -1.54 1.27
N GLU A 40 3.62 -1.26 2.14
CA GLU A 40 2.96 0.05 2.23
C GLU A 40 3.91 1.14 2.74
N ILE A 41 4.72 0.85 3.75
CA ILE A 41 5.70 1.81 4.28
C ILE A 41 6.75 2.13 3.22
N CYS A 42 7.23 1.11 2.50
CA CYS A 42 8.16 1.28 1.40
C CYS A 42 7.59 2.17 0.29
N ALA A 43 6.38 1.85 -0.19
CA ALA A 43 5.70 2.61 -1.23
C ALA A 43 5.44 4.07 -0.80
N HIS A 44 4.94 4.28 0.41
CA HIS A 44 4.65 5.61 0.95
C HIS A 44 5.90 6.47 1.06
N GLN A 45 7.01 5.92 1.57
CA GLN A 45 8.28 6.66 1.68
C GLN A 45 8.85 7.02 0.30
N ALA A 46 8.80 6.09 -0.66
CA ALA A 46 9.27 6.34 -2.01
C ALA A 46 8.46 7.46 -2.69
N MET A 47 7.12 7.36 -2.64
CA MET A 47 6.25 8.40 -3.20
C MET A 47 6.42 9.73 -2.48
N THR A 48 6.52 9.73 -1.15
CA THR A 48 6.75 10.97 -0.37
C THR A 48 8.04 11.67 -0.80
N THR A 49 9.08 10.88 -1.08
CA THR A 49 10.40 11.39 -1.48
C THR A 49 10.37 11.96 -2.91
N VAL A 50 9.67 11.31 -3.84
CA VAL A 50 9.71 11.64 -5.27
C VAL A 50 8.64 12.67 -5.65
N LEU A 51 7.44 12.54 -5.09
CA LEU A 51 6.24 13.29 -5.47
C LEU A 51 5.83 14.32 -4.41
N GLY A 52 6.42 14.27 -3.22
CA GLY A 52 6.00 15.07 -2.07
C GLY A 52 4.95 14.36 -1.20
N PRO A 53 4.44 15.03 -0.14
CA PRO A 53 3.63 14.42 0.90
C PRO A 53 2.48 13.55 0.36
N GLN A 54 2.34 12.34 0.89
CA GLN A 54 1.27 11.42 0.56
C GLN A 54 0.28 11.28 1.74
N PRO A 55 -0.96 10.79 1.49
CA PRO A 55 -1.91 10.53 2.56
C PRO A 55 -1.34 9.58 3.62
N PRO A 56 -1.67 9.78 4.90
CA PRO A 56 -1.18 8.93 5.98
C PRO A 56 -1.62 7.48 5.77
N LEU A 57 -0.70 6.55 6.07
CA LEU A 57 -0.99 5.12 6.02
C LEU A 57 -2.07 4.73 7.05
N ALA A 58 -2.84 3.70 6.69
CA ALA A 58 -3.76 3.08 7.64
C ALA A 58 -2.96 2.46 8.82
N PRO A 59 -3.54 2.42 10.03
CA PRO A 59 -2.89 1.76 11.15
C PRO A 59 -2.64 0.29 10.84
N PHE A 60 -1.45 -0.22 11.18
CA PHE A 60 -1.19 -1.64 11.14
C PHE A 60 -2.14 -2.37 12.10
N LEU A 61 -2.92 -3.31 11.56
CA LEU A 61 -3.78 -4.19 12.34
C LEU A 61 -3.15 -5.57 12.38
N PRO A 62 -2.81 -6.11 13.56
CA PRO A 62 -2.30 -7.47 13.64
C PRO A 62 -3.36 -8.46 13.13
N PRO A 63 -2.96 -9.64 12.62
CA PRO A 63 -3.89 -10.66 12.19
C PRO A 63 -4.92 -10.95 13.27
N ARG A 64 -6.21 -10.99 12.89
CA ARG A 64 -7.27 -11.36 13.84
C ARG A 64 -6.98 -12.75 14.40
N THR A 65 -6.82 -12.84 15.72
CA THR A 65 -6.82 -14.11 16.42
C THR A 65 -8.25 -14.63 16.44
N VAL A 66 -8.53 -15.67 15.64
CA VAL A 66 -9.78 -16.43 15.77
C VAL A 66 -9.51 -17.55 16.78
N PRO A 67 -10.21 -17.59 17.94
CA PRO A 67 -10.10 -18.72 18.85
C PRO A 67 -10.46 -20.00 18.09
N ARG A 68 -9.60 -21.02 18.21
CA ARG A 68 -9.82 -22.35 17.61
C ARG A 68 -10.97 -23.07 18.30
#